data_AF-Q01XG3-F1
#
_entry.id   AF-Q01XG3-F1
#
_cell.length_a   1.000
_cell.length_b   1.000
_cell.length_c   1.000
_cell.angle_alpha   90.00
_cell.angle_beta   90.00
_cell.angle_gamma   90.00
#
_symmetry.space_group_name_H-M   'P 1'
#
loop_
_entity.id
_entity.type
_entity.pdbx_description
1 polymer ?
#
loop_
_entity_poly.entity_id
_entity_poly.type
_entity_poly.pdbx_seq_one_letter_code
_entity_poly.pdbx_strand_id
1 'polypeptide(L)'
;MNGEWNRQRQQQLEFDKLKVQMQTRTDFVLRVQPGCLTRSGHGSICGQVWCDSGTMAFPEPHWSDFSIVLVSWWLEAVVGLVDGRKRNADLNFMDGPFMVHVFAKRRESWEGEFVERRVAGTSVIHRFDFAPDPFIRSLIACSDDLLQQCSANGWESADVDSVILQRERLIHYAAKNRSLH
;
A
#
# COMPACT_ATOMS: atom_id res chain seq x y z
N MET A 1 8.68 6.63 51.89
CA MET A 1 9.20 5.64 50.93
C MET A 1 8.16 5.10 49.93
N ASN A 2 6.84 5.30 50.09
CA ASN A 2 5.84 4.75 49.15
C ASN A 2 5.59 5.57 47.86
N GLY A 3 6.07 6.83 47.77
CA GLY A 3 5.75 7.73 46.64
C GLY A 3 6.65 7.63 45.42
N GLU A 4 7.85 7.06 45.55
CA GLU A 4 8.80 6.88 44.43
C GLU A 4 8.49 5.58 43.67
N TRP A 5 8.11 4.52 44.39
CA TRP A 5 7.71 3.25 43.82
C TRP A 5 6.47 3.35 42.92
N ASN A 6 5.47 4.15 43.31
CA ASN A 6 4.28 4.39 42.49
C ASN A 6 4.58 5.20 41.22
N ARG A 7 5.49 6.18 41.29
CA ARG A 7 5.88 7.00 40.12
C ARG A 7 6.65 6.18 39.07
N GLN A 8 7.59 5.34 39.50
CA GLN A 8 8.33 4.46 38.59
C GLN A 8 7.41 3.45 37.90
N ARG A 9 6.45 2.87 38.62
CA ARG A 9 5.48 1.93 38.04
C ARG A 9 4.54 2.58 37.04
N GLN A 10 4.09 3.81 37.29
CA GLN A 10 3.28 4.58 36.34
C GLN A 10 4.06 4.96 35.08
N GLN A 11 5.32 5.39 35.22
CA GLN A 11 6.18 5.67 34.07
C GLN A 11 6.45 4.42 33.23
N GLN A 12 6.69 3.27 33.88
CA GLN A 12 6.89 2.00 33.17
C GLN A 12 5.64 1.56 32.42
N LEU A 13 4.45 1.68 33.01
CA LEU A 13 3.18 1.35 32.36
C LEU A 13 2.85 2.26 31.17
N GLU A 14 3.16 3.55 31.25
CA GLU A 14 3.01 4.48 30.13
C GLU A 14 4.03 4.18 29.02
N PHE A 15 5.27 3.82 29.38
CA PHE A 15 6.29 3.41 28.42
C PHE A 15 5.94 2.08 27.74
N ASP A 16 5.38 1.12 28.47
CA ASP A 16 4.94 -0.16 27.94
C ASP A 16 3.68 0.00 27.07
N LYS A 17 2.75 0.89 27.42
CA LYS A 17 1.63 1.29 26.54
C LYS A 17 2.14 1.94 25.26
N LEU A 18 3.10 2.86 25.35
CA LEU A 18 3.72 3.49 24.18
C LEU A 18 4.47 2.46 23.33
N LYS A 19 5.18 1.52 23.94
CA LYS A 19 5.82 0.40 23.24
C LYS A 19 4.81 -0.49 22.54
N VAL A 20 3.72 -0.87 23.19
CA VAL A 20 2.63 -1.67 22.58
C VAL A 20 1.98 -0.89 21.44
N GLN A 21 1.76 0.42 21.59
CA GLN A 21 1.28 1.30 20.51
C GLN A 21 2.31 1.46 19.36
N MET A 22 3.61 1.35 19.65
CA MET A 22 4.67 1.34 18.65
C MET A 22 4.92 -0.05 18.03
N GLN A 23 4.50 -1.15 18.70
CA GLN A 23 4.70 -2.54 18.29
C GLN A 23 3.56 -3.14 17.46
N THR A 24 2.44 -2.42 17.25
CA THR A 24 1.32 -2.91 16.42
C THR A 24 1.11 -2.10 15.15
N ARG A 25 2.16 -1.49 14.58
CA ARG A 25 2.12 -1.04 13.19
C ARG A 25 2.48 -2.22 12.31
N THR A 26 1.49 -2.76 11.63
CA THR A 26 1.74 -3.76 10.61
C THR A 26 2.32 -3.11 9.36
N ASP A 27 3.26 -3.81 8.73
CA ASP A 27 3.77 -3.40 7.42
C ASP A 27 2.73 -3.75 6.37
N PHE A 28 1.90 -2.76 6.01
CA PHE A 28 1.05 -2.87 4.84
C PHE A 28 1.89 -2.71 3.57
N VAL A 29 1.95 -3.74 2.73
CA VAL A 29 2.76 -3.73 1.52
C VAL A 29 1.99 -4.26 0.32
N LEU A 30 2.27 -3.71 -0.86
CA LEU A 30 1.91 -4.31 -2.14
C LEU A 30 2.99 -5.33 -2.52
N ARG A 31 2.57 -6.44 -3.11
CA ARG A 31 3.45 -7.47 -3.66
C ARG A 31 3.08 -7.75 -5.11
N VAL A 32 4.09 -7.93 -5.95
CA VAL A 32 3.97 -8.45 -7.30
C VAL A 32 4.89 -9.65 -7.42
N GLN A 33 4.42 -10.74 -8.04
CA GLN A 33 5.28 -11.89 -8.31
C GLN A 33 6.14 -11.61 -9.57
N PRO A 34 7.48 -11.59 -9.45
CA PRO A 34 8.34 -11.42 -10.61
C PRO A 34 8.27 -12.62 -11.55
N GLY A 35 8.38 -12.39 -12.85
CA GLY A 35 8.48 -13.43 -13.88
C GLY A 35 7.15 -14.10 -14.26
N CYS A 36 6.03 -13.67 -13.66
CA CYS A 36 4.70 -14.18 -13.97
C CYS A 36 3.86 -13.21 -14.82
N LEU A 37 4.47 -12.19 -15.43
CA LEU A 37 3.75 -11.27 -16.30
C LEU A 37 3.41 -11.90 -17.64
N THR A 38 2.19 -11.66 -18.09
CA THR A 38 1.69 -12.06 -19.40
C THR A 38 1.03 -10.88 -20.09
N ARG A 39 1.08 -10.86 -21.43
CA ARG A 39 0.37 -9.86 -22.24
C ARG A 39 -0.74 -10.53 -23.03
N SER A 40 -1.96 -10.05 -22.86
CA SER A 40 -3.12 -10.55 -23.61
C SER A 40 -3.02 -10.15 -25.09
N GLY A 41 -3.80 -10.81 -25.96
CA GLY A 41 -3.89 -10.45 -27.38
C GLY A 41 -4.41 -9.02 -27.63
N HIS A 42 -5.08 -8.42 -26.64
CA HIS A 42 -5.55 -7.03 -26.67
C HIS A 42 -4.54 -6.05 -26.03
N GLY A 43 -3.35 -6.53 -25.64
CA GLY A 43 -2.25 -5.70 -25.16
C GLY A 43 -2.21 -5.46 -23.65
N SER A 44 -3.20 -5.93 -22.89
CA SER A 44 -3.24 -5.80 -21.43
C SER A 44 -2.18 -6.65 -20.75
N ILE A 45 -1.54 -6.13 -19.71
CA ILE A 45 -0.46 -6.81 -18.99
C ILE A 45 -1.00 -7.32 -17.64
N CYS A 46 -1.08 -8.64 -17.51
CA CYS A 46 -1.58 -9.33 -16.33
C CYS A 46 -0.45 -9.97 -15.53
N GLY A 47 -0.62 -10.08 -14.22
CA GLY A 47 0.36 -10.67 -13.33
C GLY A 47 -0.20 -10.87 -11.93
N GLN A 48 0.53 -11.61 -11.11
CA GLN A 48 0.10 -11.84 -9.73
C GLN A 48 0.42 -10.61 -8.88
N VAL A 49 -0.59 -10.04 -8.24
CA VAL A 49 -0.53 -8.83 -7.42
C VAL A 49 -1.48 -8.95 -6.24
N TRP A 50 -0.97 -8.76 -5.03
CA TRP A 50 -1.76 -8.80 -3.80
C TRP A 50 -1.16 -7.88 -2.74
N CYS A 51 -1.96 -7.56 -1.74
CA CYS A 51 -1.53 -6.83 -0.56
C CYS A 51 -1.30 -7.76 0.62
N ASP A 52 -0.49 -7.30 1.56
CA ASP A 52 -0.21 -7.98 2.81
C ASP A 52 -0.27 -6.95 3.93
N SER A 53 -1.17 -7.13 4.91
CA SER A 53 -1.28 -6.28 6.10
C SER A 53 -0.47 -6.84 7.27
N GLY A 54 0.45 -7.78 7.05
CA GLY A 54 1.20 -8.52 8.08
C GLY A 54 0.38 -9.59 8.81
N THR A 55 -0.94 -9.44 8.84
CA THR A 55 -1.90 -10.39 9.43
C THR A 55 -2.71 -11.13 8.37
N MET A 56 -2.88 -10.53 7.19
CA MET A 56 -3.75 -11.04 6.14
C MET A 56 -3.22 -10.64 4.76
N ALA A 57 -3.16 -11.62 3.85
CA ALA A 57 -3.01 -11.35 2.43
C ALA A 57 -4.38 -11.05 1.82
N PHE A 58 -4.43 -10.10 0.88
CA PHE A 58 -5.66 -9.63 0.28
C PHE A 58 -5.50 -9.27 -1.21
N PRO A 59 -6.36 -9.74 -2.13
CA PRO A 59 -7.52 -10.60 -1.89
C PRO A 59 -7.15 -12.00 -1.38
N GLU A 60 -6.17 -12.60 -2.03
CA GLU A 60 -5.48 -13.81 -1.60
C GLU A 60 -4.04 -13.78 -2.16
N PRO A 61 -3.09 -14.56 -1.60
CA PRO A 61 -1.76 -14.66 -2.18
C PRO A 61 -1.83 -15.09 -3.65
N HIS A 62 -0.94 -14.53 -4.48
CA HIS A 62 -0.84 -14.88 -5.90
C HIS A 62 -2.07 -14.51 -6.75
N TRP A 63 -2.97 -13.65 -6.26
CA TRP A 63 -4.11 -13.13 -7.01
C TRP A 63 -3.67 -12.55 -8.37
N SER A 64 -4.25 -13.01 -9.47
CA SER A 64 -3.90 -12.55 -10.81
C SER A 64 -4.80 -11.39 -11.23
N ASP A 65 -4.21 -10.28 -11.67
CA ASP A 65 -4.96 -9.11 -12.12
C ASP A 65 -4.21 -8.36 -13.25
N PHE A 66 -4.80 -7.31 -13.79
CA PHE A 66 -4.19 -6.35 -14.71
C PHE A 66 -3.13 -5.49 -14.01
N SER A 67 -2.04 -6.14 -13.59
CA SER A 67 -1.00 -5.61 -12.72
C SER A 67 -0.51 -4.20 -13.07
N ILE A 68 -0.23 -3.92 -14.35
CA ILE A 68 0.22 -2.58 -14.79
C ILE A 68 -0.87 -1.51 -14.63
N VAL A 69 -2.11 -1.83 -15.02
CA VAL A 69 -3.25 -0.91 -14.90
C VAL A 69 -3.55 -0.65 -13.42
N LEU A 70 -3.58 -1.72 -12.61
CA LEU A 70 -3.81 -1.65 -11.18
C LEU A 70 -2.76 -0.77 -10.50
N VAL A 71 -1.46 -1.04 -10.73
CA VAL A 71 -0.39 -0.27 -10.10
C VAL A 71 -0.40 1.19 -10.56
N SER A 72 -0.70 1.47 -11.83
CA SER A 72 -0.89 2.85 -12.34
C SER A 72 -1.93 3.62 -11.53
N TRP A 73 -3.11 3.04 -11.33
CA TRP A 73 -4.20 3.68 -10.59
C TRP A 73 -3.87 3.85 -9.10
N TRP A 74 -3.22 2.86 -8.51
CA TRP A 74 -2.83 2.91 -7.11
C TRP A 74 -1.76 3.97 -6.86
N LEU A 75 -0.76 4.08 -7.75
CA LEU A 75 0.23 5.14 -7.70
C LEU A 75 -0.43 6.52 -7.74
N GLU A 76 -1.32 6.77 -8.69
CA GLU A 76 -2.02 8.06 -8.80
C GLU A 76 -2.84 8.38 -7.54
N ALA A 77 -3.56 7.39 -7.02
CA ALA A 77 -4.36 7.50 -5.81
C ALA A 77 -3.49 7.87 -4.59
N VAL A 78 -2.37 7.17 -4.41
CA VAL A 78 -1.41 7.41 -3.32
C VAL A 78 -0.71 8.75 -3.49
N VAL A 79 -0.35 9.15 -4.71
CA VAL A 79 0.18 10.49 -5.02
C VAL A 79 -0.80 11.57 -4.53
N GLY A 80 -2.11 11.37 -4.73
CA GLY A 80 -3.13 12.28 -4.22
C GLY A 80 -3.15 12.39 -2.69
N LEU A 81 -2.91 11.29 -1.98
CA LEU A 81 -2.82 11.28 -0.51
C LEU A 81 -1.56 11.98 0.00
N VAL A 82 -0.39 11.67 -0.57
CA VAL A 82 0.89 12.21 -0.12
C VAL A 82 1.07 13.70 -0.46
N ASP A 83 0.48 14.15 -1.56
CA ASP A 83 0.41 15.58 -1.92
C ASP A 83 -0.58 16.35 -1.03
N GLY A 84 -1.35 15.66 -0.17
CA GLY A 84 -2.38 16.25 0.67
C GLY A 84 -3.63 16.71 -0.10
N ARG A 85 -3.73 16.42 -1.41
CA ARG A 85 -4.87 16.72 -2.29
C ARG A 85 -6.10 15.88 -1.94
N LYS A 86 -5.88 14.69 -1.37
CA LYS A 86 -6.93 13.79 -0.88
C LYS A 86 -6.68 13.45 0.59
N ARG A 87 -7.75 13.07 1.31
CA ARG A 87 -7.68 12.51 2.68
C ARG A 87 -7.98 11.02 2.71
N ASN A 88 -8.58 10.50 1.64
CA ASN A 88 -8.86 9.09 1.44
C ASN A 88 -8.64 8.70 -0.01
N ALA A 89 -8.44 7.41 -0.25
CA ALA A 89 -8.32 6.85 -1.58
C ALA A 89 -8.83 5.41 -1.62
N ASP A 90 -9.39 5.04 -2.77
CA ASP A 90 -9.85 3.69 -3.05
C ASP A 90 -8.86 3.03 -4.00
N LEU A 91 -8.23 1.97 -3.51
CA LEU A 91 -7.26 1.16 -4.22
C LEU A 91 -7.99 -0.08 -4.73
N ASN A 92 -8.51 0.02 -5.96
CA ASN A 92 -9.36 -1.02 -6.54
C ASN A 92 -8.50 -2.16 -7.10
N PHE A 93 -8.90 -3.40 -6.82
CA PHE A 93 -8.56 -4.52 -7.70
C PHE A 93 -9.51 -4.47 -8.90
N MET A 94 -8.98 -4.89 -10.05
CA MET A 94 -9.68 -4.83 -11.33
C MET A 94 -10.50 -6.09 -11.55
N ASP A 95 -9.94 -7.24 -11.18
CA ASP A 95 -10.69 -8.48 -11.10
C ASP A 95 -11.34 -8.65 -9.72
N GLY A 96 -12.62 -9.02 -9.75
CA GLY A 96 -13.40 -9.33 -8.56
C GLY A 96 -13.92 -8.14 -7.74
N PRO A 97 -14.54 -8.45 -6.59
CA PRO A 97 -15.22 -7.47 -5.75
C PRO A 97 -14.27 -6.68 -4.83
N PHE A 98 -12.96 -6.79 -4.98
CA PHE A 98 -12.01 -6.38 -3.94
C PHE A 98 -11.49 -4.95 -4.09
N MET A 99 -11.31 -4.28 -2.96
CA MET A 99 -10.66 -2.97 -2.88
C MET A 99 -10.02 -2.75 -1.51
N VAL A 100 -9.09 -1.82 -1.44
CA VAL A 100 -8.55 -1.30 -0.18
C VAL A 100 -8.93 0.17 -0.03
N HIS A 101 -9.65 0.53 1.03
CA HIS A 101 -9.81 1.93 1.40
C HIS A 101 -8.63 2.37 2.24
N VAL A 102 -8.05 3.52 1.91
CA VAL A 102 -6.94 4.11 2.65
C VAL A 102 -7.34 5.49 3.15
N PHE A 103 -7.13 5.74 4.44
CA PHE A 103 -7.43 7.02 5.09
C PHE A 103 -6.15 7.63 5.66
N ALA A 104 -5.75 8.79 5.13
CA ALA A 104 -4.58 9.54 5.61
C ALA A 104 -4.94 10.33 6.88
N LYS A 105 -4.97 9.66 8.04
CA LYS A 105 -5.33 10.27 9.33
C LYS A 105 -4.26 11.26 9.80
N ARG A 106 -2.98 10.87 9.75
CA ARG A 106 -1.81 11.66 10.14
C ARG A 106 -0.64 11.38 9.19
N ARG A 107 0.41 12.22 9.23
CA ARG A 107 1.59 12.07 8.36
C ARG A 107 2.27 10.70 8.46
N GLU A 108 2.33 10.13 9.67
CA GLU A 108 3.04 8.87 9.95
C GLU A 108 2.10 7.71 10.26
N SER A 109 0.79 7.90 10.12
CA SER A 109 -0.21 6.90 10.52
C SER A 109 -1.43 7.00 9.63
N TRP A 110 -1.61 5.98 8.79
CA TRP A 110 -2.77 5.80 7.93
C TRP A 110 -3.58 4.60 8.42
N GLU A 111 -4.85 4.58 8.07
CA GLU A 111 -5.76 3.46 8.33
C GLU A 111 -6.12 2.81 6.99
N GLY A 112 -6.13 1.48 6.95
CA GLY A 112 -6.50 0.67 5.79
C GLY A 112 -7.72 -0.19 6.11
N GLU A 113 -8.58 -0.37 5.12
CA GLU A 113 -9.70 -1.31 5.17
C GLU A 113 -9.68 -2.23 3.95
N PHE A 114 -9.61 -3.54 4.17
CA PHE A 114 -9.88 -4.53 3.14
C PHE A 114 -11.37 -4.70 2.97
N VAL A 115 -11.83 -4.60 1.73
CA VAL A 115 -13.23 -4.46 1.42
C VAL A 115 -13.63 -5.35 0.26
N GLU A 116 -14.77 -6.01 0.41
CA GLU A 116 -15.43 -6.79 -0.62
C GLU A 116 -16.78 -6.16 -0.98
N ARG A 117 -16.95 -5.80 -2.26
CA ARG A 117 -18.19 -5.32 -2.86
C ARG A 117 -19.13 -6.49 -3.09
N ARG A 118 -20.29 -6.50 -2.44
CA ARG A 118 -21.36 -7.49 -2.65
C ARG A 118 -22.58 -6.83 -3.26
N VAL A 119 -23.49 -7.64 -3.81
CA VAL A 119 -24.76 -7.15 -4.37
C VAL A 119 -25.59 -6.38 -3.34
N ALA A 120 -25.56 -6.81 -2.07
CA ALA A 120 -26.27 -6.16 -0.97
C ALA A 120 -25.52 -4.94 -0.38
N GLY A 121 -24.37 -4.56 -0.94
CA GLY A 121 -23.53 -3.47 -0.46
C GLY A 121 -22.10 -3.91 -0.14
N THR A 122 -21.35 -3.00 0.47
CA THR A 122 -19.92 -3.15 0.73
C THR A 122 -19.70 -3.78 2.12
N SER A 123 -18.80 -4.77 2.21
CA SER A 123 -18.43 -5.41 3.49
C SER A 123 -16.95 -5.15 3.81
N VAL A 124 -16.68 -4.66 5.01
CA VAL A 124 -15.32 -4.51 5.51
C VAL A 124 -14.86 -5.84 6.11
N ILE A 125 -13.84 -6.42 5.51
CA ILE A 125 -13.26 -7.71 5.90
C ILE A 125 -12.23 -7.52 7.03
N HIS A 126 -11.36 -6.51 6.89
CA HIS A 126 -10.30 -6.26 7.85
C HIS A 126 -9.99 -4.76 7.94
N ARG A 127 -9.67 -4.28 9.14
CA ARG A 127 -9.21 -2.91 9.40
C ARG A 127 -7.87 -2.95 10.11
N PHE A 128 -6.96 -2.07 9.73
CA PHE A 128 -5.62 -2.02 10.29
C PHE A 128 -5.02 -0.62 10.19
N ASP A 129 -4.14 -0.28 11.11
CA ASP A 129 -3.30 0.92 11.04
C ASP A 129 -1.94 0.56 10.46
N PHE A 130 -1.38 1.43 9.61
CA PHE A 130 -0.07 1.22 9.01
C PHE A 130 0.72 2.52 8.85
N ALA A 131 2.04 2.39 8.80
CA ALA A 131 2.91 3.50 8.43
C ALA A 131 2.90 3.67 6.89
N PRO A 132 2.70 4.89 6.36
CA PRO A 132 2.65 5.09 4.91
C PRO A 132 3.98 4.79 4.22
N ASP A 133 5.10 4.94 4.92
CA ASP A 133 6.43 4.84 4.32
C ASP A 133 6.77 3.43 3.80
N PRO A 134 6.64 2.33 4.59
CA PRO A 134 6.78 0.97 4.07
C PRO A 134 5.86 0.67 2.87
N PHE A 135 4.60 1.12 2.94
CA PHE A 135 3.64 0.93 1.86
C PHE A 135 4.08 1.64 0.56
N ILE A 136 4.45 2.91 0.64
CA ILE A 136 4.93 3.69 -0.52
C ILE A 136 6.19 3.05 -1.11
N ARG A 137 7.14 2.61 -0.28
CA ARG A 137 8.34 1.91 -0.76
C ARG A 137 7.98 0.61 -1.49
N SER A 138 7.06 -0.18 -0.96
CA SER A 138 6.62 -1.42 -1.61
C SER A 138 5.92 -1.15 -2.94
N LEU A 139 5.15 -0.05 -3.05
CA LEU A 139 4.49 0.35 -4.28
C LEU A 139 5.50 0.79 -5.35
N ILE A 140 6.54 1.54 -4.96
CA ILE A 140 7.65 1.91 -5.86
C ILE A 140 8.41 0.68 -6.32
N ALA A 141 8.76 -0.23 -5.40
CA ALA A 141 9.49 -1.45 -5.72
C ALA A 141 8.69 -2.38 -6.66
N CYS A 142 7.40 -2.59 -6.39
CA CYS A 142 6.53 -3.32 -7.31
C CYS A 142 6.46 -2.66 -8.70
N SER A 143 6.42 -1.33 -8.75
CA SER A 143 6.42 -0.60 -10.01
C SER A 143 7.73 -0.81 -10.78
N ASP A 144 8.86 -0.82 -10.09
CA ASP A 144 10.17 -1.14 -10.69
C ASP A 144 10.22 -2.53 -11.31
N ASP A 145 9.77 -3.55 -10.55
CA ASP A 145 9.75 -4.93 -11.03
C ASP A 145 8.85 -5.10 -12.26
N LEU A 146 7.71 -4.40 -12.29
CA LEU A 146 6.79 -4.39 -13.42
C LEU A 146 7.40 -3.71 -14.65
N LEU A 147 7.97 -2.52 -14.47
CA LEU A 147 8.59 -1.75 -15.56
C LEU A 147 9.80 -2.48 -16.15
N GLN A 148 10.63 -3.10 -15.30
CA GLN A 148 11.77 -3.90 -15.75
C GLN A 148 11.31 -5.06 -16.64
N GLN A 149 10.25 -5.77 -16.25
CA GLN A 149 9.69 -6.85 -17.05
C GLN A 149 9.04 -6.36 -18.34
N CYS A 150 8.31 -5.23 -18.31
CA CYS A 150 7.74 -4.64 -19.53
C CYS A 150 8.85 -4.25 -20.52
N SER A 151 9.91 -3.60 -20.02
CA SER A 151 11.08 -3.24 -20.82
C SER A 151 11.77 -4.46 -21.42
N ALA A 152 12.02 -5.50 -20.62
CA ALA A 152 12.65 -6.74 -21.08
C ALA A 152 11.86 -7.47 -22.18
N ASN A 153 10.53 -7.30 -22.20
CA ASN A 153 9.65 -7.89 -23.20
C ASN A 153 9.28 -6.94 -24.35
N GLY A 154 9.81 -5.71 -24.37
CA GLY A 154 9.44 -4.69 -25.37
C GLY A 154 7.95 -4.31 -25.31
N TRP A 155 7.35 -4.35 -24.12
CA TRP A 155 5.94 -3.99 -23.91
C TRP A 155 5.80 -2.52 -23.55
N GLU A 156 5.07 -1.80 -24.40
CA GLU A 156 4.74 -0.39 -24.22
C GLU A 156 3.21 -0.22 -24.18
N SER A 157 2.74 0.71 -23.36
CA SER A 157 1.34 1.15 -23.30
C SER A 157 1.23 2.49 -22.55
N ALA A 158 0.08 3.16 -22.68
CA ALA A 158 -0.21 4.37 -21.91
C ALA A 158 -0.19 4.11 -20.39
N ASP A 159 -0.52 2.89 -19.95
CA ASP A 159 -0.44 2.52 -18.54
C ASP A 159 1.01 2.38 -18.06
N VAL A 160 1.91 1.86 -18.90
CA VAL A 160 3.36 1.83 -18.61
C VAL A 160 3.89 3.26 -18.42
N ASP A 161 3.53 4.18 -19.33
CA ASP A 161 3.91 5.59 -19.23
C ASP A 161 3.37 6.25 -17.95
N SER A 162 2.13 5.93 -17.58
CA SER A 162 1.50 6.41 -16.35
C SER A 162 2.22 5.89 -15.10
N VAL A 163 2.59 4.61 -15.06
CA VAL A 163 3.38 4.03 -13.96
C VAL A 163 4.71 4.78 -13.82
N ILE A 164 5.44 5.02 -14.91
CA ILE A 164 6.70 5.78 -14.89
C ILE A 164 6.48 7.16 -14.25
N LEU A 165 5.50 7.92 -14.75
CA LEU A 165 5.23 9.28 -14.28
C LEU A 165 4.88 9.33 -12.79
N GLN A 166 3.94 8.48 -12.33
CA GLN A 166 3.48 8.53 -10.94
C GLN A 166 4.51 7.95 -9.97
N ARG A 167 5.27 6.93 -10.39
CA ARG A 167 6.39 6.37 -9.62
C ARG A 167 7.44 7.44 -9.33
N GLU A 168 7.86 8.22 -10.33
CA GLU A 168 8.84 9.30 -10.14
C GLU A 168 8.35 10.36 -9.13
N ARG A 169 7.05 10.67 -9.14
CA ARG A 169 6.46 11.58 -8.15
C ARG A 169 6.54 11.03 -6.72
N LEU A 170 6.27 9.74 -6.52
CA LEU A 170 6.40 9.11 -5.21
C LEU A 170 7.86 9.01 -4.76
N ILE A 171 8.80 8.77 -5.66
CA ILE A 171 10.24 8.78 -5.33
C ILE A 171 10.65 10.15 -4.82
N HIS A 172 10.25 11.22 -5.50
CA HIS A 172 10.54 12.59 -5.06
C HIS A 172 9.94 12.89 -3.68
N TYR A 173 8.71 12.44 -3.43
CA TYR A 173 8.11 12.52 -2.10
C TYR A 173 8.92 11.74 -1.05
N ALA A 174 9.28 10.50 -1.34
CA ALA A 174 10.04 9.64 -0.43
C ALA A 174 11.44 10.21 -0.12
N ALA A 175 12.07 10.90 -1.08
CA ALA A 175 13.35 11.56 -0.88
C ALA A 175 13.22 12.78 0.05
N LYS A 176 12.23 13.66 -0.19
CA LYS A 176 11.97 14.87 0.62
C LYS A 176 11.64 14.56 2.08
N ASN A 177 10.95 13.45 2.35
CA ASN A 177 10.57 13.10 3.71
C ASN A 177 11.72 12.48 4.51
N ARG A 178 12.74 11.90 3.86
CA ARG A 178 13.94 11.40 4.55
C ARG A 178 14.86 12.51 5.06
N SER A 179 14.85 13.69 4.43
CA SER A 179 15.68 14.83 4.86
C SER A 179 15.11 15.62 6.05
N LEU A 180 13.99 15.17 6.64
CA LEU A 180 13.31 15.85 7.75
C LEU A 180 13.39 15.08 9.08
N HIS A 181 14.15 13.98 9.12
CA HIS A 181 14.46 13.18 10.32
C HIS A 181 15.98 13.09 10.49
#